data_AF-A0A839QQ56-F1
#
_entry.id   AF-A0A839QQ56-F1
#
_cell.length_a   1.000
_cell.length_b   1.000
_cell.length_c   1.000
_cell.angle_alpha   90.00
_cell.angle_beta   90.00
_cell.angle_gamma   90.00
#
_symmetry.space_group_name_H-M   'P 1'
#
loop_
_entity.id
_entity.type
_entity.pdbx_description
1 polymer ?
#
loop_
_entity_poly.entity_id
_entity_poly.type
_entity_poly.pdbx_seq_one_letter_code
_entity_poly.pdbx_strand_id
1 'polypeptide(L)'
;MGQKIFAAVMVLLCLIYVWGMGWIAYGFLTSDTPVGIGLGLALIVLIGLSLWVLWREVRFGLDTQRLARAARADGFFDRVTEDELKSFPAAKRDVEADPEAWQPWLRLSLAYEAKRDRRNARMAMREAAKRHRD
;
A
#
# COMPACT_ATOMS: atom_id res chain seq x y z
N MET A 1 -17.50 15.40 -4.97
CA MET A 1 -16.62 15.78 -6.10
C MET A 1 -15.23 16.25 -5.66
N GLY A 2 -15.08 16.98 -4.54
CA GLY A 2 -13.79 17.52 -4.09
C GLY A 2 -12.65 16.51 -3.90
N GLN A 3 -12.91 15.31 -3.35
CA GLN A 3 -11.87 14.28 -3.18
C GLN A 3 -11.24 13.81 -4.50
N LYS A 4 -12.04 13.65 -5.57
CA LYS A 4 -11.54 13.21 -6.88
C LYS A 4 -10.71 14.31 -7.55
N ILE A 5 -11.14 15.55 -7.41
CA ILE A 5 -10.41 16.72 -7.94
C ILE A 5 -9.08 16.89 -7.20
N PHE A 6 -9.08 16.80 -5.88
CA PHE A 6 -7.84 16.87 -5.08
C PHE A 6 -6.86 15.76 -5.47
N ALA A 7 -7.34 14.52 -5.62
CA ALA A 7 -6.50 13.42 -6.08
C ALA A 7 -5.93 13.66 -7.48
N ALA A 8 -6.75 14.14 -8.43
CA ALA A 8 -6.31 14.47 -9.78
C ALA A 8 -5.26 15.59 -9.79
N VAL A 9 -5.47 16.64 -8.98
CA VAL A 9 -4.51 17.74 -8.80
C VAL A 9 -3.20 17.21 -8.22
N MET A 10 -3.22 16.39 -7.18
CA MET A 10 -2.01 15.78 -6.61
C MET A 10 -1.25 14.92 -7.63
N VAL A 11 -1.95 14.11 -8.41
CA VAL A 11 -1.35 13.32 -9.49
C VAL A 11 -0.69 14.24 -10.53
N LEU A 12 -1.38 15.31 -10.94
CA LEU A 12 -0.85 16.28 -11.90
C LEU A 12 0.41 16.97 -11.37
N LEU A 13 0.40 17.45 -10.13
CA LEU A 13 1.59 18.06 -9.50
C LEU A 13 2.76 17.06 -9.45
N CYS A 14 2.47 15.79 -9.12
CA CYS A 14 3.48 14.74 -9.07
C CYS A 14 4.10 14.50 -10.46
N LEU A 15 3.27 14.46 -11.52
CA LEU A 15 3.74 14.34 -12.91
C LEU A 15 4.60 15.53 -13.33
N ILE A 16 4.19 16.76 -12.98
CA ILE A 16 4.97 17.98 -13.26
C ILE A 16 6.33 17.92 -12.54
N TYR A 17 6.36 17.45 -11.29
CA TYR A 17 7.59 17.32 -10.52
C TYR A 17 8.54 16.29 -11.14
N VAL A 18 8.03 15.10 -11.48
CA VAL A 18 8.82 14.04 -12.14
C VAL A 18 9.34 14.53 -13.49
N TRP A 19 8.53 15.26 -14.25
CA TRP A 19 8.94 15.88 -15.51
C TRP A 19 10.07 16.89 -15.32
N GLY A 20 9.92 17.83 -14.38
CA GLY A 20 10.93 18.83 -14.07
C GLY A 20 12.26 18.21 -13.60
N MET A 21 12.18 17.17 -12.76
CA MET A 21 13.36 16.41 -12.36
C MET A 21 14.00 15.66 -13.53
N GLY A 22 13.21 15.07 -14.42
CA GLY A 22 13.70 14.42 -15.64
C GLY A 22 14.42 15.41 -16.55
N TRP A 23 13.90 16.63 -16.68
CA TRP A 23 14.54 17.72 -17.42
C TRP A 23 15.90 18.11 -16.83
N ILE A 24 15.98 18.25 -15.50
CA ILE A 24 17.24 18.54 -14.79
C ILE A 24 18.25 17.40 -15.00
N ALA A 25 17.82 16.14 -14.81
CA ALA A 25 18.68 14.98 -15.00
C ALA A 25 19.20 14.89 -16.44
N TYR A 26 18.37 15.21 -17.43
CA TYR A 26 18.76 15.29 -18.82
C TYR A 26 19.83 16.37 -19.06
N GLY A 27 19.68 17.57 -18.48
CA GLY A 27 20.69 18.63 -18.58
C GLY A 27 22.06 18.22 -18.00
N PHE A 28 22.07 17.49 -16.90
CA PHE A 28 23.29 16.91 -16.32
C PHE A 28 23.91 15.83 -17.19
N LEU A 29 23.10 14.99 -17.85
CA LEU A 29 23.57 13.95 -18.77
C LEU A 29 24.19 14.53 -20.05
N THR A 30 23.70 15.66 -20.53
CA THR A 30 24.26 16.35 -21.70
C THR A 30 25.54 17.14 -21.39
N SER A 31 26.04 17.10 -20.16
CA SER A 31 27.26 17.80 -19.77
C SER A 31 28.52 17.04 -20.21
N ASP A 32 29.54 17.74 -20.71
CA ASP A 32 30.83 17.15 -21.11
C ASP A 32 31.74 16.74 -19.94
N THR A 33 31.23 16.78 -18.70
CA THR A 33 31.99 16.43 -17.51
C THR A 33 31.55 15.07 -16.96
N PRO A 34 32.49 14.16 -16.61
CA PRO A 34 32.14 12.88 -15.99
C PRO A 34 31.32 13.04 -14.69
N VAL A 35 31.56 14.11 -13.95
CA VAL A 35 30.81 14.45 -12.72
C VAL A 35 29.35 14.78 -13.05
N GLY A 36 29.09 15.55 -14.11
CA GLY A 36 27.74 15.86 -14.57
C GLY A 36 26.95 14.61 -14.95
N ILE A 37 27.58 13.71 -15.72
CA ILE A 37 26.97 12.43 -16.11
C ILE A 37 26.64 11.58 -14.87
N GLY A 38 27.57 11.50 -13.90
CA GLY A 38 27.35 10.78 -12.65
C GLY A 38 26.17 11.31 -11.84
N LEU A 39 26.03 12.63 -11.74
CA LEU A 39 24.88 13.27 -11.07
C LEU A 39 23.56 13.02 -11.81
N GLY A 40 23.56 13.10 -13.14
CA GLY A 40 22.38 12.79 -13.97
C GLY A 40 21.90 11.35 -13.76
N LEU A 41 22.82 10.38 -13.74
CA LEU A 41 22.50 8.98 -13.46
C LEU A 41 21.93 8.79 -12.04
N ALA A 42 22.55 9.42 -11.03
CA ALA A 42 22.07 9.35 -9.65
C ALA A 42 20.63 9.90 -9.53
N LEU A 43 20.32 11.00 -10.24
CA LEU A 43 18.98 11.56 -10.29
C LEU A 43 17.97 10.62 -10.96
N ILE A 44 18.32 9.99 -12.09
CA ILE A 44 17.44 9.00 -12.74
C ILE A 44 17.14 7.84 -11.80
N VAL A 45 18.15 7.31 -11.11
CA VAL A 45 17.97 6.24 -10.12
C VAL A 45 17.03 6.70 -9.01
N LEU A 46 17.20 7.92 -8.50
CA LEU A 46 16.34 8.47 -7.45
C LEU A 46 14.88 8.64 -7.92
N ILE A 47 14.66 9.14 -9.14
CA ILE A 47 13.32 9.27 -9.73
C ILE A 47 12.68 7.88 -9.89
N GLY A 48 13.42 6.92 -10.45
CA GLY A 48 12.96 5.54 -10.62
C GLY A 48 12.57 4.90 -9.28
N LEU A 49 13.41 5.07 -8.25
CA LEU A 49 13.13 4.57 -6.91
C LEU A 49 11.86 5.22 -6.31
N SER A 50 11.70 6.53 -6.49
CA SER A 50 10.54 7.26 -6.01
C SER A 50 9.24 6.76 -6.65
N LEU A 51 9.24 6.59 -7.97
CA LEU A 51 8.10 6.02 -8.71
C LEU A 51 7.80 4.59 -8.27
N TRP A 52 8.84 3.78 -8.06
CA TRP A 52 8.68 2.40 -7.60
C TRP A 52 8.06 2.30 -6.20
N VAL A 53 8.54 3.10 -5.24
CA VAL A 53 7.98 3.15 -3.88
C VAL A 53 6.53 3.61 -3.92
N LEU A 54 6.23 4.67 -4.70
CA LEU A 54 4.87 5.18 -4.86
C LEU A 54 3.94 4.13 -5.44
N TRP A 55 4.37 3.44 -6.51
CA TRP A 55 3.58 2.37 -7.13
C TRP A 55 3.29 1.23 -6.14
N ARG A 56 4.28 0.83 -5.34
CA ARG A 56 4.13 -0.20 -4.30
C ARG A 56 3.10 0.22 -3.25
N GLU A 57 3.11 1.47 -2.82
CA GLU A 57 2.17 1.99 -1.82
C GLU A 57 0.74 2.09 -2.39
N VAL A 58 0.59 2.60 -3.61
CA VAL A 58 -0.71 2.71 -4.29
C VAL A 58 -1.33 1.33 -4.49
N ARG A 59 -0.54 0.34 -4.95
CA ARG A 59 -1.02 -1.03 -5.12
C ARG A 59 -1.49 -1.65 -3.80
N PHE A 60 -0.73 -1.47 -2.73
CA PHE A 60 -1.13 -1.93 -1.39
C PHE A 60 -2.44 -1.26 -0.91
N GLY A 61 -2.60 0.03 -1.15
CA GLY A 61 -3.83 0.76 -0.81
C GLY A 61 -5.05 0.24 -1.58
N LEU A 62 -4.91 -0.02 -2.88
CA LEU A 62 -5.98 -0.56 -3.72
C LEU A 62 -6.40 -1.98 -3.30
N ASP A 63 -5.44 -2.84 -2.99
CA ASP A 63 -5.72 -4.21 -2.54
C ASP A 63 -6.46 -4.20 -1.19
N THR A 64 -6.03 -3.34 -0.26
CA THR A 64 -6.71 -3.15 1.03
C THR A 64 -8.13 -2.61 0.85
N GLN A 65 -8.34 -1.65 -0.06
CA GLN A 65 -9.68 -1.13 -0.36
C GLN A 65 -10.61 -2.17 -0.97
N ARG A 66 -10.09 -3.05 -1.83
CA ARG A 66 -10.86 -4.16 -2.41
C ARG A 66 -11.30 -5.14 -1.32
N LEU A 67 -10.38 -5.55 -0.45
CA LEU A 67 -10.67 -6.44 0.66
C LEU A 67 -11.69 -5.83 1.64
N ALA A 68 -11.52 -4.56 2.00
CA ALA A 68 -12.47 -3.85 2.85
C ALA A 68 -13.87 -3.74 2.21
N ARG A 69 -13.94 -3.62 0.88
CA ARG A 69 -15.22 -3.61 0.16
C ARG A 69 -15.86 -5.00 0.14
N ALA A 70 -15.07 -6.06 -0.05
CA ALA A 70 -15.55 -7.44 0.07
C ALA A 70 -16.07 -7.74 1.47
N ALA A 71 -15.32 -7.38 2.52
CA ALA A 71 -15.74 -7.53 3.91
C ALA A 71 -17.05 -6.79 4.24
N ARG A 72 -17.27 -5.60 3.68
CA ARG A 72 -18.56 -4.91 3.81
C ARG A 72 -19.69 -5.61 3.06
N ALA A 73 -19.43 -6.08 1.83
CA ALA A 73 -20.44 -6.78 1.03
C ALA A 73 -20.86 -8.11 1.69
N ASP A 74 -19.92 -8.78 2.32
CA ASP A 74 -20.15 -10.04 3.03
C ASP A 74 -20.76 -9.83 4.43
N GLY A 75 -20.97 -8.58 4.88
CA GLY A 75 -21.45 -8.29 6.24
C GLY A 75 -20.48 -8.76 7.34
N PHE A 76 -19.19 -8.92 7.04
CA PHE A 76 -18.18 -9.37 7.99
C PHE A 76 -18.13 -8.47 9.23
N PHE A 77 -18.22 -7.16 9.03
CA PHE A 77 -18.20 -6.17 10.11
C PHE A 77 -19.48 -6.14 10.94
N ASP A 78 -20.60 -6.62 10.40
CA ASP A 78 -21.89 -6.65 11.11
C ASP A 78 -22.02 -7.91 11.98
N ARG A 79 -21.28 -8.96 11.64
CA ARG A 79 -21.29 -10.27 12.33
C ARG A 79 -20.40 -10.35 13.57
N VAL A 80 -19.48 -9.40 13.75
CA VAL A 80 -18.44 -9.46 14.79
C VAL A 80 -18.44 -8.14 15.56
N THR A 81 -18.47 -8.20 16.89
CA THR A 81 -18.38 -6.99 17.72
C THR A 81 -16.97 -6.40 17.73
N GLU A 82 -16.85 -5.10 18.01
CA GLU A 82 -15.56 -4.40 18.00
C GLU A 82 -14.53 -5.02 18.97
N ASP A 83 -14.98 -5.53 20.12
CA ASP A 83 -14.12 -6.23 21.08
C ASP A 83 -13.66 -7.60 20.57
N GLU A 84 -14.53 -8.33 19.88
CA GLU A 84 -14.18 -9.60 19.24
C GLU A 84 -13.16 -9.40 18.10
N LEU A 85 -13.30 -8.32 17.33
CA LEU A 85 -12.37 -7.91 16.29
C LEU A 85 -10.96 -7.60 16.85
N LYS A 86 -10.89 -7.06 18.08
CA LYS A 86 -9.62 -6.73 18.76
C LYS A 86 -9.03 -7.93 19.53
N SER A 87 -9.80 -9.00 19.74
CA SER A 87 -9.37 -10.18 20.48
C SER A 87 -8.34 -11.01 19.71
N PHE A 88 -7.06 -10.78 20.03
CA PHE A 88 -5.94 -11.51 19.41
C PHE A 88 -6.01 -13.04 19.60
N PRO A 89 -6.32 -13.60 20.79
CA PRO A 89 -6.41 -15.05 20.95
C PRO A 89 -7.50 -15.68 20.08
N ALA A 90 -8.65 -15.02 19.93
CA ALA A 90 -9.73 -15.50 19.08
C ALA A 90 -9.34 -15.43 17.60
N ALA A 91 -8.80 -14.29 17.15
CA ALA A 91 -8.37 -14.12 15.77
C ALA A 91 -7.28 -15.12 15.35
N LYS A 92 -6.34 -15.45 16.25
CA LYS A 92 -5.31 -16.47 15.98
C LYS A 92 -5.92 -17.87 15.84
N ARG A 93 -6.87 -18.22 16.71
CA ARG A 93 -7.59 -19.50 16.63
C ARG A 93 -8.38 -19.64 15.35
N ASP A 94 -9.03 -18.58 14.90
CA ASP A 94 -9.80 -18.61 13.65
C ASP A 94 -8.90 -18.86 12.44
N VAL A 95 -7.70 -18.26 12.40
CA VAL A 95 -6.70 -18.50 11.34
C VAL A 95 -6.13 -19.92 11.41
N GLU A 96 -5.93 -20.47 12.61
CA GLU A 96 -5.49 -21.85 12.80
C GLU A 96 -6.58 -22.86 12.39
N ALA A 97 -7.86 -22.52 12.56
CA ALA A 97 -9.00 -23.36 12.22
C ALA A 97 -9.31 -23.38 10.72
N ASP A 98 -9.23 -22.23 10.05
CA ASP A 98 -9.39 -22.11 8.61
C ASP A 98 -8.28 -21.23 8.02
N PRO A 99 -7.13 -21.84 7.69
CA PRO A 99 -5.98 -21.10 7.19
C PRO A 99 -6.14 -20.65 5.74
N GLU A 100 -7.12 -21.14 4.99
CA GLU A 100 -7.34 -20.79 3.57
C GLU A 100 -8.37 -19.66 3.40
N ALA A 101 -9.33 -19.53 4.32
CA ALA A 101 -10.29 -18.42 4.30
C ALA A 101 -9.60 -17.07 4.54
N TRP A 102 -10.02 -16.03 3.81
CA TRP A 102 -9.44 -14.69 3.92
C TRP A 102 -9.99 -13.90 5.13
N GLN A 103 -11.19 -14.22 5.63
CA GLN A 103 -11.85 -13.51 6.72
C GLN A 103 -11.08 -13.63 8.06
N PRO A 104 -10.59 -14.81 8.48
CA PRO A 104 -9.76 -14.95 9.68
C PRO A 104 -8.47 -14.11 9.61
N TRP A 105 -7.81 -14.07 8.45
CA TRP A 105 -6.61 -13.25 8.25
C TRP A 105 -6.91 -11.75 8.36
N LEU A 106 -8.07 -11.31 7.86
CA LEU A 106 -8.53 -9.93 8.04
C LEU A 106 -8.77 -9.62 9.53
N ARG A 107 -9.44 -10.50 10.28
CA ARG A 107 -9.64 -10.35 11.73
C ARG A 107 -8.29 -10.26 12.46
N LEU A 108 -7.34 -11.13 12.12
CA LEU A 108 -6.01 -11.14 12.71
C LEU A 108 -5.25 -9.83 12.44
N SER A 109 -5.39 -9.26 11.25
CA SER A 109 -4.79 -7.97 10.92
C SER A 109 -5.31 -6.84 11.83
N LEU A 110 -6.62 -6.82 12.11
CA LEU A 110 -7.27 -5.84 12.97
C LEU A 110 -6.88 -6.02 14.44
N ALA A 111 -6.72 -7.28 14.89
CA ALA A 111 -6.21 -7.58 16.22
C ALA A 111 -4.74 -7.14 16.41
N TYR A 112 -3.89 -7.27 15.39
CA TYR A 112 -2.53 -6.72 15.42
C TYR A 112 -2.52 -5.18 15.43
N GLU A 113 -3.42 -4.55 14.67
CA GLU A 113 -3.55 -3.10 14.63
C GLU A 113 -4.00 -2.52 15.98
N ALA A 114 -4.92 -3.20 16.68
CA ALA A 114 -5.32 -2.88 18.05
C ALA A 114 -4.14 -2.91 19.03
N LYS A 115 -3.15 -3.79 18.80
CA LYS A 115 -1.89 -3.87 19.57
C LYS A 115 -0.80 -2.91 19.09
N ARG A 116 -1.08 -2.07 18.08
CA ARG A 116 -0.11 -1.20 17.39
C ARG A 116 1.06 -1.94 16.73
N ASP A 117 0.91 -3.25 16.48
CA ASP A 117 1.90 -4.04 15.76
C ASP A 117 1.71 -3.89 14.25
N ARG A 118 2.21 -2.78 13.70
CA ARG A 118 2.03 -2.42 12.29
C ARG A 118 2.67 -3.41 11.33
N ARG A 119 3.76 -4.07 11.75
CA ARG A 119 4.49 -5.02 10.88
C ARG A 119 3.64 -6.26 10.67
N ASN A 120 3.13 -6.84 11.76
CA ASN A 120 2.33 -8.05 11.69
C ASN A 120 0.91 -7.79 11.17
N ALA A 121 0.33 -6.62 11.45
CA ALA A 121 -0.95 -6.20 10.86
C ALA A 121 -0.87 -6.17 9.33
N ARG A 122 0.19 -5.57 8.76
CA ARG A 122 0.40 -5.52 7.31
C ARG A 122 0.65 -6.90 6.69
N MET A 123 1.32 -7.79 7.42
CA MET A 123 1.54 -9.16 6.97
C MET A 123 0.22 -9.92 6.87
N ALA A 124 -0.58 -9.94 7.95
CA ALA A 124 -1.89 -10.60 7.96
C ALA A 124 -2.84 -10.01 6.91
N MET A 125 -2.82 -8.68 6.70
CA MET A 125 -3.61 -8.02 5.66
C MET A 125 -3.21 -8.46 4.24
N ARG A 126 -1.90 -8.62 3.98
CA ARG A 126 -1.43 -9.14 2.67
C ARG A 126 -1.87 -10.58 2.45
N GLU A 127 -1.84 -11.38 3.49
CA GLU A 127 -2.22 -12.79 3.46
C GLU A 127 -3.72 -12.96 3.17
N ALA A 128 -4.55 -12.10 3.78
CA ALA A 128 -5.98 -11.99 3.46
C ALA A 128 -6.22 -11.56 2.01
N ALA A 129 -5.51 -10.53 1.54
CA ALA A 129 -5.65 -10.03 0.17
C ALA A 129 -5.19 -11.05 -0.88
N LYS A 130 -4.19 -11.87 -0.56
CA LYS A 130 -3.72 -12.97 -1.42
C LYS A 130 -4.80 -14.04 -1.55
N ARG A 131 -5.36 -14.51 -0.44
CA ARG A 131 -6.40 -15.55 -0.41
C ARG A 131 -7.72 -15.14 -1.03
N HIS A 132 -8.11 -13.88 -0.92
CA HIS A 132 -9.32 -13.39 -1.60
C HIS A 132 -9.15 -13.39 -3.14
N ARG A 133 -7.91 -13.42 -3.64
CA ARG A 133 -7.63 -13.33 -5.08
C ARG A 133 -7.53 -14.71 -5.76
N ASP A 134 -7.25 -15.75 -4.98
CA ASP A 134 -7.20 -17.16 -5.42
C ASP A 134 -8.59 -17.81 -5.30
#